data_AF-A0A956S2N9-F1
#
_entry.id   AF-A0A956S2N9-F1
#
_cell.length_a   1.000
_cell.length_b   1.000
_cell.length_c   1.000
_cell.angle_alpha   90.00
_cell.angle_beta   90.00
_cell.angle_gamma   90.00
#
_symmetry.space_group_name_H-M   'P 1'
#
loop_
_entity.id
_entity.type
_entity.pdbx_description
1 polymer ?
#
loop_
_entity_poly.entity_id
_entity_poly.type
_entity_poly.pdbx_seq_one_letter_code
_entity_poly.pdbx_strand_id
1 'polypeptide(L)' 'VLAVFQGHNHEGHYSHIEGIHYYTLKAMVEGTGEENNSYAIVDVYDEQTIAVTGYRRAASRKMEKSTTQQM' A
#
# COMPACT_ATOMS: atom_id res chain seq x y z
N VAL A 1 -15.22 2.96 1.82
CA VAL A 1 -14.13 2.07 1.33
C VAL A 1 -12.90 2.37 2.18
N LEU A 2 -12.17 1.36 2.65
CA LEU A 2 -10.99 1.58 3.49
C LEU A 2 -9.73 1.86 2.65
N ALA A 3 -9.47 1.00 1.66
CA ALA A 3 -8.33 1.14 0.77
C ALA A 3 -8.59 0.55 -0.63
N VAL A 4 -7.81 1.00 -1.61
CA VAL A 4 -7.72 0.48 -2.97
C VAL A 4 -6.26 0.07 -3.20
N PHE A 5 -6.05 -1.20 -3.54
CA PHE A 5 -4.77 -1.72 -3.98
C PHE A 5 -4.79 -1.90 -5.50
N GLN A 6 -3.82 -1.32 -6.19
CA GLN A 6 -3.80 -1.28 -7.65
C GLN A 6 -2.38 -1.40 -8.20
N GLY A 7 -2.26 -1.67 -9.50
CA GLY A 7 -0.99 -1.71 -10.22
C GLY A 7 -0.91 -0.60 -11.28
N HIS A 8 -0.51 -0.97 -12.50
CA HIS A 8 -0.40 -0.10 -13.69
C HIS A 8 0.80 0.86 -13.68
N ASN A 9 1.06 1.61 -12.61
CA ASN A 9 2.28 2.42 -12.50
C ASN A 9 3.40 1.63 -11.83
N HIS A 10 4.46 1.32 -12.58
CA HIS A 10 5.58 0.49 -12.12
C HIS A 10 6.34 1.08 -10.93
N GLU A 11 6.44 2.41 -10.86
CA GLU A 11 7.13 3.11 -9.76
C GLU A 11 6.42 2.93 -8.40
N GLY A 12 5.14 2.54 -8.44
CA GLY A 12 4.27 2.53 -7.28
C GLY A 12 3.86 3.93 -6.84
N HIS A 13 2.92 4.01 -5.91
CA HIS A 13 2.45 5.27 -5.36
C HIS A 13 1.65 5.05 -4.07
N TYR A 14 1.53 6.09 -3.26
CA TYR A 14 0.55 6.13 -2.19
C TYR A 14 -0.15 7.49 -2.17
N SER A 15 -1.47 7.47 -2.11
CA SER A 15 -2.28 8.66 -1.84
C SER A 15 -3.39 8.35 -0.84
N HIS A 16 -3.92 9.41 -0.24
CA HIS A 16 -5.04 9.32 0.68
C HIS A 16 -6.04 10.39 0.28
N ILE A 17 -7.17 9.97 -0.30
CA ILE A 17 -8.13 10.86 -0.98
C ILE A 17 -9.51 10.55 -0.43
N GLU A 18 -10.19 11.57 0.09
CA GLU A 18 -11.55 11.45 0.65
C GLU A 18 -11.70 10.31 1.68
N GLY A 19 -10.66 10.11 2.49
CA GLY A 19 -10.63 9.09 3.53
C GLY A 19 -10.36 7.67 3.04
N ILE A 20 -10.01 7.48 1.76
CA ILE A 20 -9.67 6.20 1.15
C ILE A 20 -8.16 6.16 0.90
N HIS A 21 -7.50 5.11 1.38
CA HIS A 21 -6.09 4.87 1.05
C HIS A 21 -5.96 4.27 -0.34
N TYR A 22 -5.09 4.82 -1.18
CA TYR A 22 -4.76 4.27 -2.49
C TYR A 22 -3.30 3.85 -2.45
N TYR A 23 -3.05 2.56 -2.64
CA TYR A 23 -1.70 2.00 -2.69
C TYR A 23 -1.48 1.36 -4.05
N THR A 24 -0.61 1.97 -4.84
CA THR A 24 -0.16 1.41 -6.12
C THR A 24 1.08 0.56 -5.87
N LEU A 25 0.95 -0.74 -6.09
CA LEU A 25 2.02 -1.71 -6.02
C LEU A 25 3.08 -1.38 -7.07
N LYS A 26 4.35 -1.38 -6.65
CA LYS A 26 5.47 -1.42 -7.59
C LYS A 26 5.40 -2.67 -8.46
N ALA A 27 5.94 -2.59 -9.67
CA ALA A 27 6.00 -3.71 -10.60
C ALA A 27 6.58 -4.96 -9.92
N MET A 28 5.84 -6.08 -9.99
CA MET A 28 6.24 -7.31 -9.30
C MET A 28 7.56 -7.88 -9.80
N VAL A 29 7.89 -7.66 -11.08
CA VAL A 29 9.17 -8.08 -11.66
C VAL A 29 9.71 -6.92 -12.48
N GLU A 30 10.82 -6.34 -12.05
CA GLU A 30 11.47 -5.21 -12.73
C GLU A 30 12.99 -5.37 -12.71
N GLY A 31 13.49 -6.20 -13.64
CA GLY A 31 14.90 -6.59 -13.71
C GLY A 31 15.13 -8.08 -13.45
N THR A 32 16.38 -8.51 -13.51
CA THR A 32 16.80 -9.90 -13.25
C THR A 32 17.14 -10.10 -11.78
N GLY A 33 16.99 -11.32 -11.26
CA GLY A 33 17.37 -11.62 -9.87
C GLY A 33 16.24 -11.36 -8.89
N GLU A 34 16.25 -12.09 -7.77
CA GLU A 34 15.13 -12.05 -6.84
C GLU A 34 14.98 -10.68 -6.18
N GLU A 35 16.08 -9.95 -5.94
CA GLU A 35 16.12 -8.60 -5.37
C GLU A 35 15.29 -7.58 -6.17
N ASN A 36 15.02 -7.89 -7.44
CA ASN A 36 14.22 -7.07 -8.34
C ASN A 36 12.72 -7.41 -8.33
N ASN A 37 12.30 -8.32 -7.45
CA ASN A 37 10.89 -8.60 -7.21
C ASN A 37 10.27 -7.59 -6.22
N SER A 38 8.95 -7.45 -6.27
CA SER A 38 8.15 -6.59 -5.38
C SER A 38 6.86 -7.30 -4.98
N TYR A 39 6.71 -7.61 -3.69
CA TYR A 39 5.50 -8.20 -3.13
C TYR A 39 5.32 -7.75 -1.68
N ALA A 40 4.09 -7.87 -1.17
CA ALA A 40 3.75 -7.45 0.18
C ALA A 40 2.72 -8.39 0.82
N ILE A 41 2.73 -8.44 2.15
CA ILE A 41 1.64 -8.97 2.96
C ILE A 41 0.83 -7.78 3.49
N VAL A 42 -0.49 -7.88 3.46
CA VAL A 42 -1.40 -6.86 3.95
C VAL A 42 -2.23 -7.44 5.09
N ASP A 43 -2.03 -6.89 6.28
CA ASP A 43 -2.83 -7.19 7.46
C ASP A 43 -3.88 -6.09 7.64
N VAL A 44 -5.13 -6.48 7.86
CA VAL A 44 -6.26 -5.57 8.11
C VAL A 44 -6.83 -5.89 9.49
N TYR A 45 -6.84 -4.89 10.37
CA TYR A 45 -7.26 -5.04 11.75
C TYR A 45 -8.66 -4.45 12.01
N ASP A 46 -9.30 -4.87 13.10
CA ASP A 46 -10.68 -4.51 13.45
C ASP A 46 -10.87 -2.99 13.66
N GLU A 47 -9.84 -2.29 14.12
CA GLU A 47 -9.82 -0.83 14.29
C GLU A 47 -9.74 -0.04 12.96
N GLN A 48 -9.81 -0.72 11.82
CA GLN A 48 -9.67 -0.16 10.47
C GLN A 48 -8.27 0.42 10.20
N THR A 49 -7.27 -0.14 10.86
CA THR A 49 -5.86 0.08 10.54
C THR A 49 -5.42 -1.01 9.56
N ILE A 50 -4.59 -0.63 8.59
CA ILE A 50 -3.94 -1.56 7.67
C ILE A 50 -2.43 -1.50 7.88
N ALA A 51 -1.78 -2.66 7.98
CA ALA A 51 -0.33 -2.78 7.89
C ALA A 51 0.05 -3.47 6.58
N VAL A 52 0.80 -2.76 5.75
CA VAL A 52 1.48 -3.32 4.58
C VAL A 52 2.91 -3.65 4.97
N THR A 53 3.25 -4.94 4.95
CA THR A 53 4.61 -5.43 5.09
C THR A 53 5.18 -5.69 3.70
N GLY A 54 5.98 -4.75 3.19
CA GLY A 54 6.62 -4.86 1.89
C GLY A 54 7.91 -5.66 1.96
N TYR A 55 8.16 -6.47 0.92
CA TYR A 55 9.38 -7.22 0.73
C TYR A 55 10.11 -6.75 -0.52
N ARG A 56 11.45 -6.74 -0.43
CA ARG A 56 12.35 -6.35 -1.52
C ARG A 56 12.05 -4.92 -1.99
N ARG A 57 11.54 -4.70 -3.21
CA ARG A 57 11.28 -3.35 -3.71
C ARG A 57 9.98 -2.73 -3.17
N ALA A 58 9.06 -3.54 -2.64
CA ALA A 58 7.78 -3.06 -2.10
C ALA A 58 7.99 -2.27 -0.80
N ALA A 59 7.28 -1.15 -0.66
CA ALA A 59 7.38 -0.29 0.52
C ALA A 59 6.39 -0.72 1.61
N SER A 60 6.88 -0.92 2.83
CA SER A 60 6.03 -1.09 4.01
C SER A 60 5.31 0.20 4.38
N ARG A 61 4.08 0.10 4.89
CA ARG A 61 3.29 1.26 5.31
C ARG A 61 2.25 0.88 6.34
N LYS A 62 2.05 1.75 7.33
CA LYS A 62 0.88 1.73 8.19
C LYS A 62 -0.15 2.75 7.68
N MET A 63 -1.40 2.36 7.56
CA MET A 63 -2.51 3.21 7.14
C MET A 63 -3.53 3.24 8.26
N GLU A 64 -3.68 4.40 8.88
CA GLU A 64 -4.60 4.59 9.99
C GLU A 64 -5.93 5.11 9.48
N LYS A 65 -7.00 4.75 10.19
CA LYS A 65 -8.34 5.30 9.93
C LYS A 65 -8.29 6.83 9.88
N SER A 66 -8.96 7.39 8.88
CA SER A 66 -9.23 8.83 8.85
C SER A 66 -10.04 9.25 10.07
N THR A 67 -9.41 10.00 10.96
CA THR A 67 -10.15 10.73 12.00
C THR A 67 -10.78 11.94 11.34
N THR A 68 -12.11 11.96 11.21
CA THR A 68 -12.83 13.20 10.89
C THR A 68 -12.42 14.24 11.93
N GLN A 69 -11.69 15.28 11.52
CA GLN A 69 -11.52 16.46 12.36
C GLN A 69 -12.93 16.97 12.64
N GLN A 70 -13.36 16.91 13.90
CA GLN A 70 -14.55 17.60 14.34
C GLN A 70 -14.32 19.09 14.05
N MET A 71 -15.09 19.62 13.10
CA MET A 71 -15.29 21.06 12.94
C MET A 71 -16.28 21.53 14.01
#